data_AF-A0A6P6A1D1-F1
#
_entry.id   AF-A0A6P6A1D1-F1
#
_cell.length_a   1.000
_cell.length_b   1.000
_cell.length_c   1.000
_cell.angle_alpha   90.00
_cell.angle_beta   90.00
_cell.angle_gamma   90.00
#
_symmetry.space_group_name_H-M   'P 1'
#
loop_
_entity.id
_entity.type
_entity.pdbx_description
1 polymer ?
#
loop_
_entity_poly.entity_id
_entity_poly.type
_entity_poly.pdbx_seq_one_letter_code
_entity_poly.pdbx_strand_id
1 'polypeptide(L)'
;MFGCQCFYWKKRDLLAPSEPETYSLPAPLPQLPQGQGFASGKINLGELEVVKISRFKFIWSTNLQDEKKGVTFYKPVGIPDGFYKLGHYCQSNDQPFRGFVLVVREIPSESEAAHFSIHVASPALREPLDYTLVWCSNDRNEESPEGCGFFWLPQAPKGYKSMGYLVTHSPKKPKLDKVRCVRADLTDRCENYQVILNVSTRFSEFPFQVWSTRPYHRGMLGKGVSVGTFSCNSCWTPGQELPIACLKNLDPTLHAMPNCDQIHALINHYGPTVFFHPDEIYLPSSVSWFFKNGALLFKKGDLVGEPIDIDGSNLPSGGRNDGEFWTDLPTGDRRNSVKLGNIGSAKLYVHVKPALGGTFNDIAMWIFCPFNGPATLKVGYMNIALSKIGQHVGDWEHFTLRICNFTGELWSIYFSQHSGGVWVNAYDLDFIQGNKAIVYSSKSGHASFPHPGTYIQGSAKLGIGIRNDASSSNFYVDSSTHYELVAAEYLGDGVVAEPGWLQFMRKWGPTIVYDSRTELDKFINILPMMLRYSVQNIFYKLPVELYGEEGPTGPKEKNNWVGDERG
;
A
#
# COMPACT_ATOMS: atom_id res chain seq x y z
N MET A 1 -35.04 40.03 -24.02
CA MET A 1 -34.33 40.43 -22.80
C MET A 1 -34.52 39.33 -21.79
N PHE A 2 -33.53 38.44 -21.67
CA PHE A 2 -33.56 37.29 -20.76
C PHE A 2 -32.98 37.75 -19.42
N GLY A 3 -33.82 37.80 -18.39
CA GLY A 3 -33.40 38.11 -17.03
C GLY A 3 -32.56 36.97 -16.46
N CYS A 4 -31.34 37.30 -16.03
CA CYS A 4 -30.48 36.41 -15.25
C CYS A 4 -31.18 36.02 -13.94
N GLN A 5 -31.45 34.73 -13.76
CA GLN A 5 -31.73 34.19 -12.43
C GLN A 5 -30.40 34.07 -11.69
N CYS A 6 -30.15 35.02 -10.79
CA CYS A 6 -29.11 34.89 -9.78
C CYS A 6 -29.46 33.69 -8.88
N PHE A 7 -28.60 32.68 -8.84
CA PHE A 7 -28.71 31.59 -7.87
C PHE A 7 -28.42 32.13 -6.47
N TYR A 8 -29.48 32.30 -5.67
CA TYR A 8 -29.38 32.58 -4.24
C TYR A 8 -28.87 31.33 -3.51
N TRP A 9 -27.69 31.43 -2.91
CA TRP A 9 -27.18 30.45 -1.96
C TRP A 9 -27.96 30.62 -0.65
N LYS A 10 -28.89 29.70 -0.37
CA LYS A 10 -29.55 29.67 0.95
C LYS A 10 -28.53 29.21 1.98
N LYS A 11 -28.24 30.07 2.97
CA LYS A 11 -27.69 29.68 4.28
C LYS A 11 -28.55 28.52 4.81
N ARG A 12 -28.03 27.29 4.78
CA ARG A 12 -28.45 26.27 5.74
C ARG A 12 -27.73 26.61 7.04
N ASP A 13 -28.47 26.68 8.13
CA ASP A 13 -27.87 26.72 9.47
C ASP A 13 -26.86 25.58 9.57
N LEU A 14 -25.63 25.93 9.96
CA LEU A 14 -24.50 25.02 10.16
C LEU A 14 -24.82 24.07 11.32
N LEU A 15 -25.69 23.09 11.10
CA LEU A 15 -25.65 21.87 11.89
C LEU A 15 -24.29 21.25 11.62
N ALA A 16 -23.49 21.05 12.67
CA ALA A 16 -22.27 20.28 12.55
C ALA A 16 -22.63 18.95 11.86
N PRO A 17 -21.92 18.54 10.80
CA PRO A 17 -22.17 17.23 10.21
C PRO A 17 -22.07 16.20 11.34
N SER A 18 -23.00 15.24 11.36
CA SER A 18 -22.93 14.12 12.31
C SER A 18 -21.52 13.55 12.29
N GLU A 19 -20.86 13.48 13.44
CA GLU A 19 -19.50 12.94 13.52
C GLU A 19 -19.51 11.54 12.86
N PRO A 20 -18.62 11.30 11.88
CA PRO A 20 -18.60 10.02 11.18
C PRO A 20 -18.36 8.89 12.19
N GLU A 21 -19.04 7.77 11.99
CA GLU A 21 -18.89 6.60 12.85
C GLU A 21 -17.42 6.14 12.86
N THR A 22 -16.88 5.92 14.06
CA THR A 22 -15.51 5.40 14.20
C THR A 22 -15.49 3.93 13.82
N TYR A 23 -14.65 3.60 12.84
CA TYR A 23 -14.49 2.21 12.43
C TYR A 23 -13.74 1.42 13.51
N SER A 24 -14.22 0.21 13.78
CA SER A 24 -13.53 -0.81 14.56
C SER A 24 -13.46 -2.10 13.75
N LEU A 25 -12.37 -2.86 13.93
CA LEU A 25 -12.25 -4.19 13.34
C LEU A 25 -13.39 -5.11 13.82
N PRO A 26 -13.77 -6.15 13.04
CA PRO A 26 -14.89 -7.02 13.40
C PRO A 26 -14.72 -7.77 14.73
N ALA A 27 -13.49 -8.02 15.16
CA ALA A 27 -13.16 -8.65 16.43
C ALA A 27 -12.09 -7.87 17.22
N PRO A 28 -12.01 -8.05 18.55
CA PRO A 28 -10.98 -7.45 19.37
C PRO A 28 -9.55 -7.78 18.91
N LEU A 29 -8.60 -6.94 19.32
CA LEU A 29 -7.17 -7.21 19.11
C LEU A 29 -6.73 -8.46 19.87
N PRO A 30 -5.73 -9.21 19.35
CA PRO A 30 -5.27 -10.42 20.01
C PRO A 30 -4.47 -10.04 21.27
N GLN A 31 -4.42 -10.95 22.25
CA GLN A 31 -3.45 -10.81 23.32
C GLN A 31 -2.05 -11.09 22.76
N LEU A 32 -1.24 -10.04 22.65
CA LEU A 32 0.09 -10.15 22.08
C LEU A 32 1.07 -10.75 23.09
N PRO A 33 1.98 -11.64 22.66
CA PRO A 33 3.12 -12.07 23.46
C PRO A 33 3.97 -10.87 23.92
N GLN A 34 4.72 -11.06 25.00
CA GLN A 34 5.60 -10.03 25.53
C GLN A 34 6.67 -9.66 24.49
N GLY A 35 6.93 -8.36 24.36
CA GLY A 35 7.94 -7.81 23.47
C GLY A 35 8.60 -6.55 24.04
N GLN A 36 9.31 -5.81 23.19
CA GLN A 36 10.03 -4.61 23.61
C GLN A 36 9.14 -3.36 23.53
N GLY A 37 8.76 -2.93 22.32
CA GLY A 37 7.97 -1.71 22.12
C GLY A 37 6.74 -1.85 21.21
N PHE A 38 6.58 -2.96 20.51
CA PHE A 38 5.42 -3.21 19.65
C PHE A 38 4.10 -3.16 20.44
N ALA A 39 3.11 -2.46 19.89
CA ALA A 39 1.79 -2.25 20.46
C ALA A 39 1.76 -1.56 21.85
N SER A 40 2.81 -0.83 22.22
CA SER A 40 2.90 -0.10 23.51
C SER A 40 2.20 1.26 23.51
N GLY A 41 1.70 1.72 22.36
CA GLY A 41 1.08 3.04 22.18
C GLY A 41 2.07 4.20 22.01
N LYS A 42 3.38 3.98 22.16
CA LYS A 42 4.44 4.99 21.98
C LYS A 42 5.58 4.43 21.16
N ILE A 43 6.27 5.29 20.40
CA ILE A 43 7.44 4.88 19.63
C ILE A 43 8.54 5.94 19.80
N ASN A 44 9.75 5.50 20.13
CA ASN A 44 10.94 6.34 20.09
C ASN A 44 11.52 6.41 18.66
N LEU A 45 11.77 7.62 18.16
CA LEU A 45 12.36 7.90 16.85
C LEU A 45 13.83 8.36 16.96
N GLY A 46 14.47 8.21 18.12
CA GLY A 46 15.78 8.74 18.48
C GLY A 46 15.68 9.86 19.51
N GLU A 47 15.66 11.11 19.05
CA GLU A 47 15.50 12.30 19.92
C GLU A 47 14.03 12.67 20.17
N LEU A 48 13.09 11.99 19.50
CA LEU A 48 11.66 12.26 19.58
C LEU A 48 10.91 11.01 20.00
N GLU A 49 10.06 11.13 21.02
CA GLU A 49 9.03 10.14 21.30
C GLU A 49 7.72 10.58 20.63
N VAL A 50 7.02 9.64 20.00
CA VAL A 50 5.77 9.91 19.31
C VAL A 50 4.62 9.06 19.84
N VAL A 51 3.43 9.65 19.86
CA VAL A 51 2.17 9.00 20.25
C VAL A 51 1.11 9.27 19.19
N LYS A 52 0.33 8.24 18.89
CA LYS A 52 -0.80 8.31 17.96
C LYS A 52 -2.03 8.87 18.66
N ILE A 53 -2.61 9.94 18.11
CA ILE A 53 -3.88 10.52 18.55
C ILE A 53 -4.94 10.25 17.49
N SER A 54 -6.00 9.54 17.89
CA SER A 54 -7.18 9.25 17.06
C SER A 54 -8.43 10.01 17.53
N ARG A 55 -8.30 10.91 18.50
CA ARG A 55 -9.39 11.73 19.04
C ARG A 55 -9.32 13.14 18.50
N PHE A 56 -10.44 13.62 17.99
CA PHE A 56 -10.49 14.86 17.23
C PHE A 56 -11.70 15.71 17.60
N LYS A 57 -11.59 17.02 17.37
CA LYS A 57 -12.69 17.96 17.49
C LYS A 57 -12.87 18.69 16.17
N PHE A 58 -14.10 18.71 15.68
CA PHE A 58 -14.51 19.43 14.47
C PHE A 58 -14.04 20.89 14.48
N ILE A 59 -13.65 21.38 13.29
CA ILE A 59 -13.33 22.79 13.05
C ILE A 59 -14.18 23.35 11.92
N TRP A 60 -14.11 22.71 10.74
CA TRP A 60 -14.70 23.20 9.50
C TRP A 60 -14.90 22.05 8.51
N SER A 61 -15.89 22.15 7.63
CA SER A 61 -16.14 21.22 6.52
C SER A 61 -16.44 21.98 5.25
N THR A 62 -16.11 21.40 4.10
CA THR A 62 -16.52 21.94 2.81
C THR A 62 -18.03 21.79 2.62
N ASN A 63 -18.71 22.85 2.19
CA ASN A 63 -20.14 22.82 1.83
C ASN A 63 -20.29 22.42 0.36
N LEU A 64 -20.33 21.12 0.08
CA LEU A 64 -20.68 20.62 -1.25
C LEU A 64 -22.16 20.22 -1.29
N GLN A 65 -22.80 20.34 -2.46
CA GLN A 65 -24.21 19.92 -2.67
C GLN A 65 -24.45 18.46 -2.28
N ASP A 66 -23.40 17.65 -2.36
CA ASP A 66 -23.33 16.27 -1.87
C ASP A 66 -22.39 16.23 -0.66
N GLU A 67 -22.96 16.18 0.55
CA GLU A 67 -22.20 16.18 1.81
C GLU A 67 -21.20 15.02 1.89
N LYS A 68 -21.46 13.89 1.21
CA LYS A 68 -20.55 12.73 1.16
C LYS A 68 -19.28 12.99 0.36
N LYS A 69 -19.32 13.91 -0.61
CA LYS A 69 -18.13 14.31 -1.39
C LYS A 69 -17.30 15.39 -0.69
N GLY A 70 -17.77 15.88 0.46
CA GLY A 70 -17.10 16.89 1.25
C GLY A 70 -15.91 16.35 2.03
N VAL A 71 -15.16 17.28 2.62
CA VAL A 71 -14.03 17.00 3.50
C VAL A 71 -14.19 17.78 4.78
N THR A 72 -13.95 17.10 5.90
CA THR A 72 -14.01 17.69 7.23
C THR A 72 -12.62 17.80 7.84
N PHE A 73 -12.36 18.93 8.50
CA PHE A 73 -11.10 19.29 9.14
C PHE A 73 -11.26 19.34 10.66
N TYR A 74 -10.27 18.79 11.34
CA TYR A 74 -10.31 18.57 12.77
C TYR A 74 -9.01 18.96 13.46
N LYS A 75 -9.12 19.35 14.73
CA LYS A 75 -7.96 19.48 15.62
C LYS A 75 -7.86 18.24 16.51
N PRO A 76 -6.65 17.70 16.73
CA PRO A 76 -6.47 16.63 17.71
C PRO A 76 -6.75 17.14 19.13
N VAL A 77 -7.31 16.26 19.96
CA VAL A 77 -7.65 16.52 21.39
C VAL A 77 -7.22 15.34 22.26
N GLY A 78 -7.12 15.54 23.58
CA GLY A 78 -6.67 14.50 24.50
C GLY A 78 -5.17 14.22 24.38
N ILE A 79 -4.37 15.27 24.14
CA ILE A 79 -2.92 15.16 23.96
C ILE A 79 -2.27 15.01 25.34
N PRO A 80 -1.40 14.00 25.54
CA PRO A 80 -0.71 13.80 26.82
C PRO A 80 0.20 14.98 27.18
N ASP A 81 0.40 15.19 28.48
CA ASP A 81 1.28 16.25 28.97
C ASP A 81 2.71 16.10 28.45
N GLY A 82 3.31 17.22 28.05
CA GLY A 82 4.64 17.27 27.45
C GLY A 82 4.70 16.91 25.96
N PHE A 83 3.58 16.50 25.34
CA PHE A 83 3.51 16.29 23.90
C PHE A 83 2.94 17.50 23.16
N TYR A 84 3.43 17.70 21.94
CA TYR A 84 3.08 18.83 21.08
C TYR A 84 2.47 18.37 19.76
N LYS A 85 1.53 19.17 19.25
CA LYS A 85 0.92 18.96 17.93
C LYS A 85 1.86 19.41 16.83
N LEU A 86 1.75 18.72 15.70
CA LEU A 86 2.48 19.02 14.47
C LEU A 86 1.60 19.58 13.35
N GLY A 87 0.27 19.44 13.48
CA GLY A 87 -0.71 19.93 12.52
C GLY A 87 -2.12 19.46 12.85
N HIS A 88 -3.05 19.75 11.95
CA HIS A 88 -4.44 19.29 12.00
C HIS A 88 -4.68 18.09 11.08
N TYR A 89 -5.83 17.45 11.27
CA TYR A 89 -6.27 16.30 10.50
C TYR A 89 -7.41 16.67 9.56
N CYS A 90 -7.55 15.94 8.46
CA CYS A 90 -8.76 15.96 7.65
C CYS A 90 -9.05 14.59 7.04
N GLN A 91 -10.31 14.34 6.73
CA GLN A 91 -10.73 13.17 5.96
C GLN A 91 -11.92 13.49 5.07
N SER A 92 -12.10 12.63 4.06
CA SER A 92 -13.32 12.61 3.25
C SER A 92 -14.52 12.19 4.09
N ASN A 93 -15.69 12.75 3.77
CA ASN A 93 -16.94 12.51 4.47
C ASN A 93 -17.62 11.20 4.05
N ASP A 94 -17.15 10.56 2.98
CA ASP A 94 -17.62 9.24 2.51
C ASP A 94 -16.94 8.07 3.23
N GLN A 95 -16.03 8.34 4.17
CA GLN A 95 -15.27 7.33 4.88
C GLN A 95 -15.58 7.32 6.39
N PRO A 96 -15.61 6.14 7.03
CA PRO A 96 -15.71 6.07 8.48
C PRO A 96 -14.48 6.68 9.14
N PHE A 97 -14.62 7.10 10.40
CA PHE A 97 -13.53 7.72 11.13
C PHE A 97 -12.45 6.70 11.49
N ARG A 98 -11.28 6.82 10.87
CA ARG A 98 -10.12 5.95 11.15
C ARG A 98 -8.78 6.70 11.10
N GLY A 99 -8.82 8.03 11.15
CA GLY A 99 -7.65 8.88 11.08
C GLY A 99 -6.75 8.84 12.31
N PHE A 100 -5.53 9.33 12.15
CA PHE A 100 -4.66 9.68 13.26
C PHE A 100 -3.78 10.87 12.93
N VAL A 101 -3.27 11.51 13.98
CA VAL A 101 -2.08 12.36 13.89
C VAL A 101 -1.06 11.92 14.93
N LEU A 102 0.22 12.08 14.62
CA LEU A 102 1.28 11.93 15.60
C LEU A 102 1.48 13.24 16.37
N VAL A 103 1.58 13.11 17.69
CA VAL A 103 2.08 14.15 18.58
C VAL A 103 3.46 13.76 19.07
N VAL A 104 4.29 14.75 19.35
CA VAL A 104 5.72 14.54 19.59
C VAL A 104 6.17 15.15 20.91
N ARG A 105 7.12 14.48 21.56
CA ARG A 105 7.82 14.97 22.74
C ARG A 105 9.32 14.82 22.50
N GLU A 106 10.08 15.81 22.92
CA GLU A 106 11.54 15.74 22.91
C GLU A 106 12.01 14.83 24.04
N ILE A 107 12.90 13.89 23.72
CA ILE A 107 13.56 13.03 24.72
C ILE A 107 14.83 13.77 25.15
N PRO A 108 15.02 14.03 26.46
CA PRO A 108 16.27 14.61 26.95
C PRO A 108 17.43 13.68 26.60
N SER A 109 18.45 14.21 25.93
CA SER A 109 19.65 13.42 25.64
C SER A 109 20.40 13.12 26.94
N GLU A 110 20.65 11.85 27.25
CA GLU A 110 21.52 11.41 28.36
C GLU A 110 23.01 11.57 28.01
N SER A 111 23.39 12.57 27.21
CA SER A 111 24.83 12.76 26.95
C SER A 111 25.50 13.25 28.23
N GLU A 112 26.26 12.33 28.80
CA GLU A 112 27.12 12.47 29.95
C GLU A 112 27.88 13.81 29.94
N ALA A 113 27.99 14.37 31.14
CA ALA A 113 28.93 15.44 31.46
C ALA A 113 30.38 14.97 31.28
N ALA A 114 30.86 14.80 30.05
CA ALA A 114 32.28 14.63 29.74
C ALA A 114 32.51 14.73 28.22
N HIS A 115 32.70 15.95 27.71
CA HIS A 115 33.78 16.33 26.80
C HIS A 115 33.48 17.73 26.26
N PHE A 116 34.39 18.67 26.54
CA PHE A 116 34.29 20.06 26.11
C PHE A 116 34.26 20.17 24.58
N SER A 117 33.06 20.30 24.03
CA SER A 117 32.80 20.90 22.73
C SER A 117 31.49 21.67 22.83
N ILE A 118 31.59 23.01 22.71
CA ILE A 118 30.52 23.99 22.88
C ILE A 118 29.60 23.95 21.66
N HIS A 119 28.78 22.91 21.56
CA HIS A 119 27.56 22.93 20.78
C HIS A 119 26.43 22.49 21.71
N VAL A 120 25.77 23.48 22.33
CA VAL A 120 24.43 23.26 22.89
C VAL A 120 23.58 22.79 21.73
N ALA A 121 23.25 21.49 21.69
CA ALA A 121 22.39 20.94 20.66
C ALA A 121 21.11 21.76 20.63
N SER A 122 20.76 22.30 19.46
CA SER A 122 19.51 23.07 19.33
C SER A 122 18.33 22.14 19.64
N PRO A 123 17.30 22.60 20.37
CA PRO A 123 16.21 21.73 20.80
C PRO A 123 15.52 21.09 19.59
N ALA A 124 15.06 19.86 19.73
CA ALA A 124 14.40 19.12 18.67
C ALA A 124 13.11 19.81 18.18
N LEU A 125 12.45 20.55 19.08
CA LEU A 125 11.18 21.23 18.84
C LEU A 125 11.28 22.74 19.09
N ARG A 126 10.67 23.55 18.21
CA ARG A 126 10.54 25.01 18.40
C ARG A 126 9.17 25.52 18.00
N GLU A 127 8.79 26.66 18.55
CA GLU A 127 7.63 27.41 18.07
C GLU A 127 7.88 27.97 16.65
N PRO A 128 6.84 28.04 15.81
CA PRO A 128 6.92 28.79 14.56
C PRO A 128 7.14 30.28 14.86
N LEU A 129 7.73 31.00 13.90
CA LEU A 129 7.94 32.45 14.00
C LEU A 129 6.66 33.24 13.73
N ASP A 130 5.82 32.73 12.83
CA ASP A 130 4.54 33.33 12.41
C ASP A 130 3.72 32.26 11.65
N TYR A 131 2.56 32.65 11.13
CA TYR A 131 1.74 31.83 10.23
C TYR A 131 1.43 32.57 8.93
N THR A 132 1.57 31.86 7.81
CA THR A 132 1.14 32.32 6.48
C THR A 132 -0.28 31.79 6.21
N LEU A 133 -1.21 32.66 5.83
CA LEU A 133 -2.51 32.24 5.32
C LEU A 133 -2.34 31.66 3.91
N VAL A 134 -2.67 30.39 3.74
CA VAL A 134 -2.53 29.64 2.48
C VAL A 134 -3.82 29.68 1.68
N TRP A 135 -4.95 29.52 2.35
CA TRP A 135 -6.26 29.50 1.73
C TRP A 135 -7.34 29.89 2.75
N CYS A 136 -8.44 30.48 2.27
CA CYS A 136 -9.65 30.66 3.05
C CYS A 136 -10.88 30.47 2.18
N SER A 137 -11.98 30.02 2.78
CA SER A 137 -13.24 29.77 2.06
C SER A 137 -14.06 31.02 1.77
N ASN A 138 -13.58 32.22 2.14
CA ASN A 138 -14.33 33.45 1.96
C ASN A 138 -14.25 33.91 0.50
N ASP A 139 -15.37 33.91 -0.21
CA ASP A 139 -15.51 34.68 -1.45
C ASP A 139 -15.52 36.16 -1.04
N ARG A 140 -14.71 36.99 -1.70
CA ARG A 140 -14.46 38.40 -1.32
C ARG A 140 -15.70 39.31 -1.27
N ASN A 141 -16.90 38.77 -1.45
CA ASN A 141 -18.20 39.42 -1.46
C ASN A 141 -19.03 39.20 -0.18
N GLU A 142 -18.65 38.31 0.76
CA GLU A 142 -19.39 38.14 2.02
C GLU A 142 -18.79 39.00 3.16
N GLU A 143 -19.61 39.90 3.71
CA GLU A 143 -19.22 40.85 4.77
C GLU A 143 -18.98 40.17 6.14
N SER A 144 -19.38 38.90 6.33
CA SER A 144 -19.20 38.17 7.59
C SER A 144 -18.24 36.98 7.46
N PRO A 145 -17.13 36.92 8.22
CA PRO A 145 -16.25 35.75 8.24
C PRO A 145 -16.84 34.54 9.02
N GLU A 146 -18.10 34.62 9.43
CA GLU A 146 -18.79 33.55 10.17
C GLU A 146 -19.03 32.35 9.25
N GLY A 147 -18.55 31.17 9.66
CA GLY A 147 -18.65 29.93 8.89
C GLY A 147 -17.49 29.67 7.91
N CYS A 148 -16.53 30.60 7.80
CA CYS A 148 -15.37 30.43 6.93
C CYS A 148 -14.26 29.58 7.57
N GLY A 149 -13.59 28.76 6.76
CA GLY A 149 -12.38 28.04 7.12
C GLY A 149 -11.13 28.80 6.68
N PHE A 150 -10.14 28.93 7.57
CA PHE A 150 -8.86 29.59 7.30
C PHE A 150 -7.70 28.62 7.52
N PHE A 151 -6.82 28.49 6.53
CA PHE A 151 -5.76 27.50 6.46
C PHE A 151 -4.40 28.16 6.60
N TRP A 152 -3.67 27.77 7.64
CA TRP A 152 -2.44 28.42 8.06
C TRP A 152 -1.26 27.47 7.97
N LEU A 153 -0.20 27.89 7.29
CA LEU A 153 1.10 27.22 7.28
C LEU A 153 2.00 27.85 8.35
N PRO A 154 2.52 27.09 9.31
CA PRO A 154 3.50 27.60 10.28
C PRO A 154 4.81 27.98 9.57
N GLN A 155 5.35 29.16 9.87
CA GLN A 155 6.66 29.59 9.39
C GLN A 155 7.74 29.06 10.33
N ALA A 156 8.42 27.99 9.91
CA ALA A 156 9.46 27.36 10.71
C ALA A 156 10.70 28.28 10.86
N PRO A 157 11.33 28.31 12.05
CA PRO A 157 12.64 28.95 12.22
C PRO A 157 13.71 28.34 11.30
N LYS A 158 14.78 29.09 11.03
CA LYS A 158 15.93 28.57 10.27
C LYS A 158 16.47 27.28 10.91
N GLY A 159 16.62 26.23 10.11
CA GLY A 159 17.05 24.90 10.59
C GLY A 159 15.91 23.99 11.07
N TYR A 160 14.65 24.42 10.93
CA TYR A 160 13.46 23.65 11.29
C TYR A 160 12.50 23.52 10.11
N LYS A 161 11.57 22.58 10.19
CA LYS A 161 10.51 22.33 9.20
C LYS A 161 9.14 22.21 9.87
N SER A 162 8.12 22.64 9.15
CA SER A 162 6.72 22.47 9.54
C SER A 162 6.22 21.10 9.08
N MET A 163 5.35 20.47 9.87
CA MET A 163 4.89 19.09 9.64
C MET A 163 3.44 19.02 9.17
N GLY A 164 2.75 20.14 9.07
CA GLY A 164 1.35 20.22 8.69
C GLY A 164 0.78 21.63 8.80
N TYR A 165 -0.51 21.72 8.52
CA TYR A 165 -1.26 22.98 8.49
C TYR A 165 -2.20 23.07 9.69
N LEU A 166 -2.62 24.29 10.04
CA LEU A 166 -3.69 24.55 11.00
C LEU A 166 -4.92 25.06 10.26
N VAL A 167 -6.08 24.74 10.79
CA VAL A 167 -7.38 25.23 10.32
C VAL A 167 -8.07 25.99 11.45
N THR A 168 -8.62 27.17 11.17
CA THR A 168 -9.39 27.98 12.14
C THR A 168 -10.71 28.44 11.54
N HIS A 169 -11.66 28.79 12.39
CA HIS A 169 -12.93 29.43 12.02
C HIS A 169 -12.87 30.97 12.10
N SER A 170 -11.67 31.52 12.32
CA SER A 170 -11.44 32.94 12.51
C SER A 170 -10.28 33.40 11.64
N PRO A 171 -10.36 34.60 11.03
CA PRO A 171 -9.27 35.19 10.25
C PRO A 171 -8.08 35.62 11.12
N LYS A 172 -8.22 35.59 12.45
CA LYS A 172 -7.12 35.91 13.37
C LYS A 172 -6.05 34.84 13.30
N LYS A 173 -4.79 35.27 13.17
CA LYS A 173 -3.63 34.38 13.19
C LYS A 173 -3.64 33.48 14.44
N PRO A 174 -3.32 32.18 14.30
CA PRO A 174 -3.17 31.30 15.45
C PRO A 174 -2.04 31.77 16.39
N LYS A 175 -2.12 31.39 17.67
CA LYS A 175 -1.03 31.60 18.62
C LYS A 175 0.16 30.68 18.27
N LEU A 176 1.39 31.14 18.54
CA LEU A 176 2.62 30.39 18.20
C LEU A 176 2.75 29.07 18.99
N ASP A 177 2.17 29.00 20.19
CA ASP A 177 2.16 27.82 21.05
C ASP A 177 1.31 26.64 20.53
N LYS A 178 0.57 26.81 19.42
CA LYS A 178 -0.43 25.83 18.97
C LYS A 178 0.16 24.59 18.31
N VAL A 179 1.35 24.69 17.74
CA VAL A 179 2.12 23.58 17.14
C VAL A 179 3.62 23.76 17.42
N ARG A 180 4.41 22.74 17.07
CA ARG A 180 5.88 22.83 17.01
C ARG A 180 6.38 22.55 15.60
N CYS A 181 7.44 23.25 15.22
CA CYS A 181 8.30 22.91 14.10
C CYS A 181 9.41 21.97 14.59
N VAL A 182 9.88 21.09 13.71
CA VAL A 182 10.83 20.03 14.03
C VAL A 182 12.19 20.35 13.40
N ARG A 183 13.28 20.10 14.13
CA ARG A 183 14.65 20.32 13.65
C ARG A 183 14.89 19.51 12.36
N ALA A 184 15.50 20.13 11.35
CA ALA A 184 15.48 19.60 9.98
C ALA A 184 16.15 18.22 9.81
N ASP A 185 17.15 17.90 10.63
CA ASP A 185 17.83 16.59 10.66
C ASP A 185 16.96 15.45 11.19
N LEU A 186 15.92 15.77 11.98
CA LEU A 186 14.91 14.84 12.50
C LEU A 186 13.71 14.67 11.54
N THR A 187 13.82 15.19 10.32
CA THR A 187 12.74 15.19 9.31
C THR A 187 13.18 14.53 8.02
N ASP A 188 12.21 14.07 7.24
CA ASP A 188 12.43 13.52 5.90
C ASP A 188 11.47 14.19 4.90
N ARG A 189 11.79 14.10 3.61
CA ARG A 189 10.95 14.63 2.53
C ARG A 189 9.62 13.87 2.48
N CYS A 190 8.54 14.61 2.23
CA CYS A 190 7.21 14.05 2.00
C CYS A 190 6.66 14.45 0.64
N GLU A 191 5.75 13.64 0.11
CA GLU A 191 5.03 13.89 -1.13
C GLU A 191 3.51 13.79 -0.93
N ASN A 192 2.76 14.37 -1.86
CA ASN A 192 1.31 14.16 -1.93
C ASN A 192 1.05 12.70 -2.32
N TYR A 193 0.08 12.07 -1.65
CA TYR A 193 -0.29 10.68 -1.91
C TYR A 193 -1.67 10.54 -2.55
N GLN A 194 -2.73 10.57 -1.75
CA GLN A 194 -4.11 10.44 -2.23
C GLN A 194 -4.79 11.80 -2.24
N VAL A 195 -5.55 12.07 -3.31
CA VAL A 195 -6.45 13.22 -3.35
C VAL A 195 -7.54 12.99 -2.31
N ILE A 196 -7.67 13.91 -1.36
CA ILE A 196 -8.80 13.96 -0.41
C ILE A 196 -9.86 14.90 -0.97
N LEU A 197 -9.46 16.03 -1.56
CA LEU A 197 -10.35 17.00 -2.21
C LEU A 197 -9.70 17.57 -3.46
N ASN A 198 -10.49 17.73 -4.53
CA ASN A 198 -10.10 18.51 -5.69
C ASN A 198 -11.27 19.36 -6.19
N VAL A 199 -11.31 20.62 -5.77
CA VAL A 199 -12.26 21.61 -6.27
C VAL A 199 -11.60 22.37 -7.42
N SER A 200 -11.97 21.99 -8.66
CA SER A 200 -11.47 22.65 -9.87
C SER A 200 -12.29 23.88 -10.26
N THR A 201 -11.68 24.78 -11.02
CA THR A 201 -12.21 26.10 -11.44
C THR A 201 -13.51 26.07 -12.23
N ARG A 202 -14.00 24.90 -12.66
CA ARG A 202 -15.33 24.79 -13.30
C ARG A 202 -16.48 25.08 -12.32
N PHE A 203 -16.23 25.01 -11.02
CA PHE A 203 -17.27 25.13 -9.97
C PHE A 203 -16.98 26.20 -8.90
N SER A 204 -15.83 26.88 -8.94
CA SER A 204 -15.47 27.92 -7.96
C SER A 204 -14.43 28.89 -8.55
N GLU A 205 -14.48 30.17 -8.14
CA GLU A 205 -13.49 31.21 -8.48
C GLU A 205 -12.11 30.92 -7.86
N PHE A 206 -12.01 30.03 -6.86
CA PHE A 206 -10.76 29.70 -6.16
C PHE A 206 -10.50 28.19 -6.15
N PRO A 207 -9.52 27.69 -6.93
CA PRO A 207 -9.15 26.28 -6.87
C PRO A 207 -8.61 25.92 -5.49
N PHE A 208 -9.00 24.75 -4.98
CA PHE A 208 -8.52 24.24 -3.69
C PHE A 208 -8.37 22.73 -3.76
N GLN A 209 -7.16 22.26 -3.45
CA GLN A 209 -6.82 20.85 -3.44
C GLN A 209 -6.26 20.44 -2.09
N VAL A 210 -6.66 19.26 -1.64
CA VAL A 210 -6.26 18.68 -0.36
C VAL A 210 -5.80 17.26 -0.62
N TRP A 211 -4.65 16.92 -0.07
CA TRP A 211 -3.98 15.65 -0.29
C TRP A 211 -3.56 15.04 1.04
N SER A 212 -3.64 13.71 1.14
CA SER A 212 -2.88 13.00 2.16
C SER A 212 -1.39 13.05 1.83
N THR A 213 -0.54 12.86 2.83
CA THR A 213 0.91 12.90 2.65
C THR A 213 1.55 11.58 3.04
N ARG A 214 2.66 11.26 2.37
CA ARG A 214 3.50 10.11 2.70
C ARG A 214 4.98 10.44 2.58
N PRO A 215 5.88 9.68 3.23
CA PRO A 215 7.31 9.78 3.01
C PRO A 215 7.69 9.58 1.54
N TYR A 216 8.66 10.35 1.08
CA TYR A 216 9.22 10.21 -0.28
C TYR A 216 10.10 8.96 -0.38
N HIS A 217 11.03 8.78 0.57
CA HIS A 217 11.85 7.57 0.66
C HIS A 217 11.07 6.47 1.40
N ARG A 218 10.80 5.36 0.70
CA ARG A 218 9.96 4.25 1.18
C ARG A 218 10.64 2.89 1.04
N GLY A 219 9.96 1.85 1.52
CA GLY A 219 10.47 0.49 1.60
C GLY A 219 11.16 0.22 2.93
N MET A 220 11.75 -0.97 3.06
CA MET A 220 12.34 -1.48 4.29
C MET A 220 13.43 -0.57 4.89
N LEU A 221 14.16 0.16 4.05
CA LEU A 221 15.22 1.07 4.47
C LEU A 221 14.75 2.54 4.61
N GLY A 222 13.49 2.81 4.28
CA GLY A 222 12.89 4.14 4.37
C GLY A 222 12.69 4.56 5.83
N LYS A 223 13.29 5.70 6.21
CA LYS A 223 13.24 6.22 7.58
C LYS A 223 12.11 7.22 7.83
N GLY A 224 11.46 7.70 6.77
CA GLY A 224 10.40 8.70 6.91
C GLY A 224 9.15 8.14 7.60
N VAL A 225 8.58 8.92 8.51
CA VAL A 225 7.40 8.61 9.32
C VAL A 225 6.30 9.61 9.00
N SER A 226 5.14 9.11 8.55
CA SER A 226 3.99 9.97 8.28
C SER A 226 3.38 10.47 9.59
N VAL A 227 3.10 11.77 9.65
CA VAL A 227 2.50 12.43 10.82
C VAL A 227 0.98 12.28 10.82
N GLY A 228 0.38 11.87 9.70
CA GLY A 228 -1.08 11.81 9.55
C GLY A 228 -1.75 13.16 9.28
N THR A 229 -0.96 14.20 8.95
CA THR A 229 -1.45 15.51 8.52
C THR A 229 -1.73 15.53 7.01
N PHE A 230 -2.28 16.65 6.52
CA PHE A 230 -2.60 16.85 5.12
C PHE A 230 -1.73 17.94 4.48
N SER A 231 -1.73 17.96 3.15
CA SER A 231 -1.18 19.01 2.31
C SER A 231 -2.31 19.72 1.59
N CYS A 232 -2.27 21.06 1.50
CA CYS A 232 -3.26 21.82 0.75
C CYS A 232 -2.63 22.98 -0.02
N ASN A 233 -3.19 23.27 -1.19
CA ASN A 233 -2.80 24.40 -2.02
C ASN A 233 -3.95 24.87 -2.93
N SER A 234 -3.79 26.06 -3.48
CA SER A 234 -4.71 26.61 -4.50
C SER A 234 -4.24 26.29 -5.93
N CYS A 235 -2.93 26.32 -6.18
CA CYS A 235 -2.34 25.97 -7.47
C CYS A 235 -1.14 25.05 -7.24
N TRP A 236 -1.28 23.76 -7.50
CA TRP A 236 -0.15 22.83 -7.46
C TRP A 236 0.59 22.82 -8.80
N THR A 237 1.90 23.05 -8.77
CA THR A 237 2.79 22.77 -9.90
C THR A 237 3.49 21.43 -9.70
N PRO A 238 3.44 20.50 -10.67
CA PRO A 238 4.18 19.26 -10.60
C PRO A 238 5.68 19.49 -10.37
N GLY A 239 6.26 18.77 -9.41
CA GLY A 239 7.70 18.83 -9.08
C GLY A 239 8.11 19.85 -8.01
N GLN A 240 7.18 20.64 -7.48
CA GLN A 240 7.47 21.51 -6.34
C GLN A 240 7.55 20.72 -5.03
N GLU A 241 8.63 20.91 -4.25
CA GLU A 241 8.74 20.36 -2.90
C GLU A 241 7.63 20.93 -2.00
N LEU A 242 7.04 20.05 -1.17
CA LEU A 242 6.02 20.49 -0.22
C LEU A 242 6.64 21.42 0.84
N PRO A 243 5.90 22.44 1.30
CA PRO A 243 6.37 23.34 2.36
C PRO A 243 6.36 22.66 3.75
N ILE A 244 5.88 21.42 3.82
CA ILE A 244 5.87 20.57 5.00
C ILE A 244 6.80 19.36 4.80
N ALA A 245 7.13 18.67 5.88
CA ALA A 245 7.95 17.45 5.86
C ALA A 245 7.32 16.34 6.72
N CYS A 246 7.88 15.13 6.62
CA CYS A 246 7.60 14.02 7.51
C CYS A 246 8.62 13.98 8.66
N LEU A 247 8.30 13.22 9.71
CA LEU A 247 9.29 12.87 10.74
C LEU A 247 10.29 11.84 10.17
N LYS A 248 11.42 11.66 10.84
CA LYS A 248 12.42 10.67 10.49
C LYS A 248 12.73 9.78 11.69
N ASN A 249 12.64 8.48 11.51
CA ASN A 249 13.07 7.52 12.52
C ASN A 249 14.60 7.37 12.46
N LEU A 250 15.27 7.80 13.52
CA LEU A 250 16.71 7.66 13.70
C LEU A 250 17.08 6.56 14.70
N ASP A 251 16.10 5.89 15.32
CA ASP A 251 16.34 4.74 16.18
C ASP A 251 16.79 3.54 15.35
N PRO A 252 18.05 3.06 15.50
CA PRO A 252 18.54 1.92 14.75
C PRO A 252 17.97 0.59 15.23
N THR A 253 17.43 0.51 16.46
CA THR A 253 16.98 -0.78 17.03
C THR A 253 15.61 -1.19 16.53
N LEU A 254 14.83 -0.25 15.96
CA LEU A 254 13.45 -0.48 15.54
C LEU A 254 12.62 -1.19 16.62
N HIS A 255 12.77 -0.79 17.89
CA HIS A 255 12.17 -1.46 19.07
C HIS A 255 10.63 -1.63 18.99
N ALA A 256 9.97 -0.84 18.16
CA ALA A 256 8.53 -0.91 17.91
C ALA A 256 8.13 -2.00 16.91
N MET A 257 9.05 -2.66 16.22
CA MET A 257 8.75 -3.80 15.36
C MET A 257 8.39 -5.05 16.20
N PRO A 258 7.51 -5.94 15.71
CA PRO A 258 7.14 -7.15 16.44
C PRO A 258 8.31 -8.14 16.53
N ASN A 259 8.45 -8.86 17.63
CA ASN A 259 9.38 -10.00 17.69
C ASN A 259 8.79 -11.26 17.00
N CYS A 260 9.55 -12.35 16.96
CA CYS A 260 9.12 -13.59 16.28
C CYS A 260 7.78 -14.13 16.82
N ASP A 261 7.60 -14.21 18.14
CA ASP A 261 6.35 -14.69 18.76
C ASP A 261 5.16 -13.78 18.41
N GLN A 262 5.38 -12.46 18.41
CA GLN A 262 4.37 -11.48 18.02
C GLN A 262 4.02 -11.58 16.54
N ILE A 263 4.99 -11.85 15.65
CA ILE A 263 4.73 -12.11 14.22
C ILE A 263 3.78 -13.30 14.07
N HIS A 264 4.07 -14.42 14.73
CA HIS A 264 3.22 -15.60 14.68
C HIS A 264 1.81 -15.33 15.23
N ALA A 265 1.69 -14.56 16.32
CA ALA A 265 0.39 -14.15 16.86
C ALA A 265 -0.39 -13.25 15.88
N LEU A 266 0.29 -12.32 15.19
CA LEU A 266 -0.33 -11.46 14.17
C LEU A 266 -0.80 -12.26 12.96
N ILE A 267 0.01 -13.20 12.45
CA ILE A 267 -0.36 -14.06 11.32
C ILE A 267 -1.54 -14.96 11.70
N ASN A 268 -1.54 -15.54 12.90
CA ASN A 268 -2.68 -16.34 13.36
C ASN A 268 -3.98 -15.51 13.43
N HIS A 269 -3.88 -14.24 13.85
CA HIS A 269 -5.04 -13.36 14.03
C HIS A 269 -5.56 -12.73 12.73
N TYR A 270 -4.65 -12.31 11.85
CA TYR A 270 -4.97 -11.53 10.64
C TYR A 270 -4.77 -12.28 9.33
N GLY A 271 -4.10 -13.44 9.35
CA GLY A 271 -3.79 -14.25 8.17
C GLY A 271 -5.02 -14.44 7.28
N PRO A 272 -5.05 -13.84 6.07
CA PRO A 272 -6.22 -13.91 5.20
C PRO A 272 -6.50 -15.33 4.71
N THR A 273 -7.77 -15.59 4.39
CA THR A 273 -8.16 -16.77 3.61
C THR A 273 -8.11 -16.41 2.13
N VAL A 274 -7.29 -17.13 1.36
CA VAL A 274 -7.17 -16.93 -0.09
C VAL A 274 -8.11 -17.89 -0.79
N PHE A 275 -9.16 -17.39 -1.44
CA PHE A 275 -10.04 -18.20 -2.29
C PHE A 275 -9.57 -18.20 -3.73
N PHE A 276 -9.58 -19.37 -4.35
CA PHE A 276 -9.41 -19.54 -5.78
C PHE A 276 -10.76 -19.66 -6.45
N HIS A 277 -10.87 -19.16 -7.67
CA HIS A 277 -12.13 -19.21 -8.43
C HIS A 277 -12.68 -20.65 -8.53
N PRO A 278 -14.01 -20.88 -8.48
CA PRO A 278 -14.59 -22.24 -8.50
C PRO A 278 -14.24 -23.05 -9.75
N ASP A 279 -13.99 -22.38 -10.87
CA ASP A 279 -13.53 -23.02 -12.12
C ASP A 279 -11.99 -23.04 -12.26
N GLU A 280 -11.23 -22.72 -11.21
CA GLU A 280 -9.77 -22.80 -11.26
C GLU A 280 -9.33 -24.25 -11.34
N ILE A 281 -8.39 -24.53 -12.25
CA ILE A 281 -7.79 -25.86 -12.43
C ILE A 281 -6.29 -25.86 -12.15
N TYR A 282 -5.64 -24.70 -12.22
CA TYR A 282 -4.23 -24.50 -11.87
C TYR A 282 -4.17 -23.96 -10.45
N LEU A 283 -4.05 -24.86 -9.48
CA LEU A 283 -4.06 -24.52 -8.07
C LEU A 283 -2.63 -24.30 -7.54
N PRO A 284 -2.46 -23.59 -6.41
CA PRO A 284 -1.15 -23.38 -5.82
C PRO A 284 -0.54 -24.69 -5.28
N SER A 285 0.73 -24.64 -4.92
CA SER A 285 1.42 -25.72 -4.20
C SER A 285 2.56 -25.16 -3.33
N SER A 286 3.14 -25.99 -2.46
CA SER A 286 4.45 -25.62 -1.90
C SER A 286 5.58 -25.81 -2.91
N VAL A 287 6.64 -25.01 -2.79
CA VAL A 287 7.87 -25.14 -3.56
C VAL A 287 8.49 -26.52 -3.36
N SER A 288 8.50 -27.03 -2.13
CA SER A 288 8.96 -28.39 -1.82
C SER A 288 8.14 -29.46 -2.55
N TRP A 289 6.82 -29.28 -2.70
CA TRP A 289 6.00 -30.20 -3.48
C TRP A 289 6.35 -30.11 -4.96
N PHE A 290 6.52 -28.91 -5.51
CA PHE A 290 6.91 -28.69 -6.89
C PHE A 290 8.24 -29.39 -7.24
N PHE A 291 9.26 -29.23 -6.41
CA PHE A 291 10.56 -29.89 -6.58
C PHE A 291 10.45 -31.42 -6.46
N LYS A 292 9.78 -31.91 -5.41
CA LYS A 292 9.56 -33.35 -5.18
C LYS A 292 8.84 -34.04 -6.35
N ASN A 293 8.00 -33.31 -7.09
CA ASN A 293 7.24 -33.84 -8.21
C ASN A 293 7.95 -33.70 -9.57
N GLY A 294 9.26 -33.42 -9.56
CA GLY A 294 10.14 -33.52 -10.72
C GLY A 294 10.32 -32.23 -11.49
N ALA A 295 10.21 -31.07 -10.83
CA ALA A 295 10.70 -29.82 -11.43
C ALA A 295 12.19 -29.96 -11.80
N LEU A 296 12.56 -29.34 -12.92
CA LEU A 296 13.89 -29.45 -13.51
C LEU A 296 14.56 -28.08 -13.55
N LEU A 297 15.87 -28.04 -13.30
CA LEU A 297 16.74 -26.89 -13.54
C LEU A 297 17.36 -27.04 -14.93
N PHE A 298 17.16 -26.03 -15.75
CA PHE A 298 17.80 -25.93 -17.07
C PHE A 298 18.91 -24.90 -17.03
N LYS A 299 19.93 -25.17 -17.83
CA LYS A 299 21.04 -24.27 -18.11
C LYS A 299 21.08 -23.97 -19.61
N LYS A 300 21.36 -22.72 -19.94
CA LYS A 300 21.46 -22.26 -21.32
C LYS A 300 22.52 -23.06 -22.09
N GLY A 301 22.10 -23.60 -23.24
CA GLY A 301 22.93 -24.47 -24.08
C GLY A 301 22.71 -25.97 -23.82
N ASP A 302 22.15 -26.34 -22.67
CA ASP A 302 21.86 -27.72 -22.34
C ASP A 302 20.42 -28.09 -22.75
N LEU A 303 20.27 -29.24 -23.39
CA LEU A 303 18.97 -29.76 -23.85
C LEU A 303 18.22 -30.58 -22.79
N VAL A 304 18.91 -30.96 -21.71
CA VAL A 304 18.41 -31.83 -20.66
C VAL A 304 18.45 -31.06 -19.34
N GLY A 305 17.31 -30.98 -18.66
CA GLY A 305 17.22 -30.37 -17.34
C GLY A 305 17.65 -31.35 -16.24
N GLU A 306 18.28 -30.82 -15.20
CA GLU A 306 18.71 -31.56 -14.02
C GLU A 306 17.60 -31.58 -12.95
N PRO A 307 17.38 -32.67 -12.21
CA PRO A 307 16.43 -32.69 -11.11
C PRO A 307 16.79 -31.65 -10.05
N ILE A 308 15.79 -30.92 -9.53
CA ILE A 308 15.97 -30.00 -8.41
C ILE A 308 15.84 -30.76 -7.09
N ASP A 309 16.78 -30.55 -6.17
CA ASP A 309 16.72 -31.11 -4.83
C ASP A 309 15.51 -30.56 -4.05
N ILE A 310 14.97 -31.33 -3.12
CA ILE A 310 13.71 -30.97 -2.43
C ILE A 310 13.78 -29.65 -1.65
N ASP A 311 14.97 -29.28 -1.20
CA ASP A 311 15.28 -28.03 -0.50
C ASP A 311 15.79 -26.93 -1.45
N GLY A 312 15.97 -27.25 -2.74
CA GLY A 312 16.55 -26.37 -3.75
C GLY A 312 18.05 -26.13 -3.58
N SER A 313 18.77 -26.99 -2.85
CA SER A 313 20.19 -26.81 -2.55
C SER A 313 21.10 -26.80 -3.78
N ASN A 314 20.70 -27.44 -4.88
CA ASN A 314 21.40 -27.42 -6.15
C ASN A 314 21.02 -26.23 -7.07
N LEU A 315 20.17 -25.30 -6.62
CA LEU A 315 19.86 -24.08 -7.36
C LEU A 315 21.00 -23.06 -7.25
N PRO A 316 21.38 -22.38 -8.35
CA PRO A 316 22.30 -21.26 -8.30
C PRO A 316 21.82 -20.15 -7.36
N SER A 317 22.61 -19.88 -6.32
CA SER A 317 22.29 -18.92 -5.27
C SER A 317 22.79 -17.50 -5.60
N GLY A 318 22.02 -16.48 -5.25
CA GLY A 318 22.34 -15.06 -5.38
C GLY A 318 22.39 -14.56 -6.83
N GLY A 319 23.00 -13.38 -7.05
CA GLY A 319 23.16 -12.79 -8.37
C GLY A 319 21.95 -11.99 -8.85
N ARG A 320 21.66 -12.05 -10.15
CA ARG A 320 20.51 -11.43 -10.82
C ARG A 320 20.03 -12.37 -11.92
N ASN A 321 18.89 -12.06 -12.51
CA ASN A 321 18.46 -12.76 -13.71
C ASN A 321 19.38 -12.45 -14.91
N ASP A 322 20.31 -13.36 -15.19
CA ASP A 322 21.28 -13.33 -16.29
C ASP A 322 20.85 -14.15 -17.53
N GLY A 323 19.74 -14.88 -17.41
CA GLY A 323 19.22 -15.76 -18.45
C GLY A 323 20.02 -17.05 -18.64
N GLU A 324 20.95 -17.37 -17.73
CA GLU A 324 21.77 -18.59 -17.83
C GLU A 324 21.05 -19.83 -17.28
N PHE A 325 20.10 -19.64 -16.35
CA PHE A 325 19.34 -20.73 -15.74
C PHE A 325 17.84 -20.42 -15.67
N TRP A 326 17.00 -21.47 -15.69
CA TRP A 326 15.57 -21.37 -15.39
C TRP A 326 15.03 -22.72 -14.89
N THR A 327 13.91 -22.70 -14.17
CA THR A 327 13.18 -23.94 -13.84
C THR A 327 12.16 -24.28 -14.93
N ASP A 328 11.82 -25.55 -15.13
CA ASP A 328 10.68 -25.97 -15.94
C ASP A 328 9.99 -27.21 -15.31
N LEU A 329 8.81 -27.53 -15.83
CA LEU A 329 8.02 -28.70 -15.46
C LEU A 329 8.73 -30.02 -15.87
N PRO A 330 8.41 -31.14 -15.21
CA PRO A 330 8.85 -32.45 -15.66
C PRO A 330 8.39 -32.76 -17.10
N THR A 331 9.06 -33.73 -17.72
CA THR A 331 8.66 -34.29 -19.01
C THR A 331 7.60 -35.39 -18.87
N GLY A 332 6.90 -35.69 -19.96
CA GLY A 332 5.89 -36.76 -20.02
C GLY A 332 4.60 -36.44 -19.25
N ASP A 333 3.89 -37.49 -18.84
CA ASP A 333 2.54 -37.38 -18.25
C ASP A 333 2.51 -36.56 -16.95
N ARG A 334 3.61 -36.56 -16.19
CA ARG A 334 3.74 -35.79 -14.94
C ARG A 334 3.65 -34.28 -15.16
N ARG A 335 3.97 -33.79 -16.37
CA ARG A 335 3.88 -32.36 -16.72
C ARG A 335 2.49 -31.82 -16.41
N ASN A 336 1.45 -32.55 -16.84
CA ASN A 336 0.07 -32.11 -16.69
C ASN A 336 -0.37 -32.15 -15.22
N SER A 337 0.00 -33.17 -14.46
CA SER A 337 -0.34 -33.22 -13.03
C SER A 337 0.36 -32.13 -12.23
N VAL A 338 1.62 -31.79 -12.54
CA VAL A 338 2.34 -30.72 -11.84
C VAL A 338 1.74 -29.35 -12.14
N LYS A 339 1.27 -29.10 -13.37
CA LYS A 339 0.57 -27.85 -13.71
C LYS A 339 -0.67 -27.61 -12.87
N LEU A 340 -1.44 -28.65 -12.55
CA LEU A 340 -2.65 -28.53 -11.74
C LEU A 340 -2.35 -28.14 -10.27
N GLY A 341 -1.10 -28.31 -9.84
CA GLY A 341 -0.66 -28.02 -8.49
C GLY A 341 -1.23 -28.97 -7.44
N ASN A 342 -1.11 -28.56 -6.18
CA ASN A 342 -1.58 -29.34 -5.04
C ASN A 342 -1.90 -28.40 -3.88
N ILE A 343 -3.15 -27.93 -3.85
CA ILE A 343 -3.61 -26.96 -2.85
C ILE A 343 -3.41 -27.44 -1.41
N GLY A 344 -3.53 -28.75 -1.15
CA GLY A 344 -3.30 -29.33 0.18
C GLY A 344 -1.85 -29.23 0.67
N SER A 345 -0.89 -29.01 -0.23
CA SER A 345 0.51 -28.71 0.10
C SER A 345 0.82 -27.21 0.12
N ALA A 346 -0.10 -26.36 -0.34
CA ALA A 346 0.14 -24.95 -0.50
C ALA A 346 0.29 -24.26 0.85
N LYS A 347 1.18 -23.27 0.89
CA LYS A 347 1.44 -22.42 2.04
C LYS A 347 1.91 -21.06 1.56
N LEU A 348 1.75 -20.06 2.41
CA LEU A 348 2.22 -18.70 2.15
C LEU A 348 3.64 -18.53 2.69
N TYR A 349 4.55 -17.98 1.87
CA TYR A 349 5.90 -17.63 2.29
C TYR A 349 5.90 -16.17 2.75
N VAL A 350 6.21 -15.96 4.02
CA VAL A 350 5.99 -14.68 4.70
C VAL A 350 7.30 -13.91 4.82
N HIS A 351 7.26 -12.65 4.38
CA HIS A 351 8.31 -11.66 4.60
C HIS A 351 7.76 -10.53 5.46
N VAL A 352 8.36 -10.29 6.63
CA VAL A 352 7.98 -9.19 7.52
C VAL A 352 9.03 -8.09 7.44
N LYS A 353 8.61 -6.89 7.02
CA LYS A 353 9.50 -5.74 6.83
C LYS A 353 8.96 -4.47 7.49
N PRO A 354 9.82 -3.58 8.01
CA PRO A 354 9.40 -2.27 8.48
C PRO A 354 8.80 -1.43 7.35
N ALA A 355 7.78 -0.65 7.68
CA ALA A 355 7.13 0.30 6.80
C ALA A 355 6.95 1.65 7.51
N LEU A 356 6.95 2.75 6.74
CA LEU A 356 6.76 4.11 7.27
C LEU A 356 7.70 4.41 8.45
N GLY A 357 9.00 4.14 8.27
CA GLY A 357 10.02 4.36 9.29
C GLY A 357 9.87 3.45 10.52
N GLY A 358 9.29 2.25 10.37
CA GLY A 358 9.09 1.31 11.49
C GLY A 358 7.95 1.69 12.43
N THR A 359 7.10 2.64 12.05
CA THR A 359 5.83 2.91 12.76
C THR A 359 4.69 2.01 12.29
N PHE A 360 4.90 1.32 11.17
CA PHE A 360 4.10 0.22 10.67
C PHE A 360 5.03 -0.94 10.32
N ASN A 361 4.47 -2.14 10.23
CA ASN A 361 5.13 -3.28 9.60
C ASN A 361 4.25 -3.83 8.48
N ASP A 362 4.90 -4.25 7.41
CA ASP A 362 4.29 -4.93 6.29
C ASP A 362 4.59 -6.44 6.41
N ILE A 363 3.53 -7.25 6.38
CA ILE A 363 3.59 -8.72 6.33
C ILE A 363 3.20 -9.11 4.91
N ALA A 364 4.20 -9.28 4.04
CA ALA A 364 4.01 -9.73 2.66
C ALA A 364 3.89 -11.26 2.64
N MET A 365 2.81 -11.76 2.05
CA MET A 365 2.50 -13.19 1.95
C MET A 365 2.52 -13.63 0.50
N TRP A 366 3.53 -14.43 0.14
CA TRP A 366 3.75 -14.93 -1.22
C TRP A 366 3.16 -16.32 -1.40
N ILE A 367 2.48 -16.56 -2.51
CA ILE A 367 1.95 -17.86 -2.89
C ILE A 367 2.56 -18.31 -4.22
N PHE A 368 2.86 -19.61 -4.31
CA PHE A 368 3.45 -20.20 -5.50
C PHE A 368 2.42 -21.04 -6.26
N CYS A 369 2.24 -20.72 -7.53
CA CYS A 369 1.48 -21.53 -8.47
C CYS A 369 2.45 -22.22 -9.45
N PRO A 370 2.45 -23.55 -9.59
CA PRO A 370 3.33 -24.22 -10.56
C PRO A 370 3.10 -23.80 -12.01
N PHE A 371 1.90 -23.29 -12.32
CA PHE A 371 1.52 -22.87 -13.66
C PHE A 371 0.48 -21.76 -13.60
N ASN A 372 0.70 -20.72 -14.40
CA ASN A 372 -0.28 -19.68 -14.69
C ASN A 372 -1.02 -20.05 -15.98
N GLY A 373 -2.35 -19.98 -15.96
CA GLY A 373 -3.21 -20.39 -17.06
C GLY A 373 -3.32 -19.34 -18.19
N PRO A 374 -3.96 -19.69 -19.32
CA PRO A 374 -4.14 -18.76 -20.43
C PRO A 374 -5.13 -17.63 -20.08
N ALA A 375 -4.84 -16.44 -20.59
CA ALA A 375 -5.63 -15.24 -20.37
C ALA A 375 -6.95 -15.26 -21.16
N THR A 376 -7.93 -14.50 -20.68
CA THR A 376 -9.19 -14.26 -21.39
C THR A 376 -9.28 -12.78 -21.78
N LEU A 377 -9.46 -12.49 -23.07
CA LEU A 377 -9.71 -11.14 -23.56
C LEU A 377 -11.21 -10.82 -23.46
N LYS A 378 -11.53 -9.66 -22.89
CA LYS A 378 -12.88 -9.08 -22.95
C LYS A 378 -12.91 -7.95 -23.98
N VAL A 379 -13.96 -7.93 -24.81
CA VAL A 379 -14.25 -6.85 -25.76
C VAL A 379 -15.75 -6.53 -25.69
N GLY A 380 -16.12 -5.53 -24.89
CA GLY A 380 -17.52 -5.22 -24.59
C GLY A 380 -18.20 -6.40 -23.90
N TYR A 381 -19.20 -6.98 -24.58
CA TYR A 381 -19.93 -8.17 -24.09
C TYR A 381 -19.29 -9.50 -24.50
N MET A 382 -18.30 -9.50 -25.41
CA MET A 382 -17.63 -10.70 -25.88
C MET A 382 -16.47 -11.09 -24.96
N ASN A 383 -16.29 -12.40 -24.74
CA ASN A 383 -15.15 -12.96 -24.04
C ASN A 383 -14.46 -13.99 -24.95
N ILE A 384 -13.15 -13.87 -25.11
CA ILE A 384 -12.35 -14.65 -26.03
C ILE A 384 -11.22 -15.29 -25.23
N ALA A 385 -11.23 -16.62 -25.09
CA ALA A 385 -10.14 -17.35 -24.45
C ALA A 385 -8.90 -17.31 -25.35
N LEU A 386 -7.79 -16.78 -24.83
CA LEU A 386 -6.55 -16.63 -25.59
C LEU A 386 -5.68 -17.87 -25.43
N SER A 387 -6.07 -18.96 -26.10
CA SER A 387 -5.39 -20.27 -26.20
C SER A 387 -4.09 -20.44 -25.36
N LYS A 388 -2.96 -19.86 -25.79
CA LYS A 388 -1.65 -19.95 -25.11
C LYS A 388 -1.13 -18.62 -24.53
N ILE A 389 -1.83 -17.52 -24.77
CA ILE A 389 -1.35 -16.19 -24.38
C ILE A 389 -1.53 -16.00 -22.88
N GLY A 390 -0.47 -15.57 -22.21
CA GLY A 390 -0.45 -15.29 -20.77
C GLY A 390 -0.19 -16.50 -19.88
N GLN A 391 -0.19 -17.71 -20.43
CA GLN A 391 0.18 -18.89 -19.64
C GLN A 391 1.71 -18.95 -19.46
N HIS A 392 2.19 -19.40 -18.32
CA HIS A 392 3.62 -19.66 -18.10
C HIS A 392 3.84 -20.64 -16.95
N VAL A 393 5.02 -21.26 -16.95
CA VAL A 393 5.47 -22.12 -15.84
C VAL A 393 5.96 -21.25 -14.71
N GLY A 394 5.59 -21.66 -13.49
CA GLY A 394 5.86 -20.97 -12.24
C GLY A 394 5.15 -19.63 -12.18
N ASP A 395 4.57 -19.33 -11.03
CA ASP A 395 4.02 -18.03 -10.78
C ASP A 395 4.09 -17.67 -9.30
N TRP A 396 4.36 -16.40 -9.05
CA TRP A 396 4.56 -15.84 -7.72
C TRP A 396 3.62 -14.67 -7.55
N GLU A 397 2.57 -14.92 -6.77
CA GLU A 397 1.57 -13.92 -6.42
C GLU A 397 1.74 -13.51 -4.96
N HIS A 398 1.30 -12.31 -4.60
CA HIS A 398 1.36 -11.85 -3.22
C HIS A 398 0.29 -10.84 -2.84
N PHE A 399 0.11 -10.70 -1.54
CA PHE A 399 -0.62 -9.61 -0.91
C PHE A 399 0.13 -9.21 0.36
N THR A 400 -0.05 -7.96 0.80
CA THR A 400 0.73 -7.42 1.93
C THR A 400 -0.19 -6.78 2.96
N LEU A 401 -0.16 -7.28 4.20
CA LEU A 401 -0.89 -6.69 5.32
C LEU A 401 -0.05 -5.56 5.92
N ARG A 402 -0.65 -4.40 6.15
CA ARG A 402 -0.01 -3.28 6.87
C ARG A 402 -0.56 -3.16 8.27
N ILE A 403 0.29 -3.39 9.27
CA ILE A 403 -0.05 -3.40 10.69
C ILE A 403 0.54 -2.17 11.38
N CYS A 404 -0.24 -1.50 12.23
CA CYS A 404 0.21 -0.33 12.98
C CYS A 404 1.02 -0.74 14.21
N ASN A 405 2.28 -0.31 14.32
CA ASN A 405 3.16 -0.72 15.42
C ASN A 405 2.80 -0.08 16.76
N PHE A 406 1.99 0.98 16.77
CA PHE A 406 1.47 1.58 18.00
C PHE A 406 0.44 0.70 18.71
N THR A 407 -0.37 -0.05 17.95
CA THR A 407 -1.56 -0.74 18.48
C THR A 407 -1.63 -2.23 18.13
N GLY A 408 -0.84 -2.69 17.14
CA GLY A 408 -0.96 -4.03 16.56
C GLY A 408 -2.17 -4.19 15.62
N GLU A 409 -2.87 -3.11 15.28
CA GLU A 409 -4.09 -3.15 14.48
C GLU A 409 -3.78 -3.26 12.97
N LEU A 410 -4.53 -4.10 12.25
CA LEU A 410 -4.53 -4.16 10.77
C LEU A 410 -5.13 -2.89 10.17
N TRP A 411 -4.35 -2.17 9.37
CA TRP A 411 -4.74 -0.90 8.76
C TRP A 411 -5.23 -1.02 7.33
N SER A 412 -4.51 -1.79 6.51
CA SER A 412 -4.83 -1.98 5.10
C SER A 412 -4.20 -3.27 4.57
N ILE A 413 -4.72 -3.77 3.46
CA ILE A 413 -4.12 -4.86 2.70
C ILE A 413 -3.82 -4.37 1.29
N TYR A 414 -2.62 -4.64 0.82
CA TYR A 414 -2.23 -4.47 -0.58
C TYR A 414 -2.60 -5.73 -1.35
N PHE A 415 -3.32 -5.56 -2.45
CA PHE A 415 -3.68 -6.64 -3.36
C PHE A 415 -2.87 -6.48 -4.65
N SER A 416 -1.93 -7.40 -4.88
CA SER A 416 -1.12 -7.41 -6.11
C SER A 416 -1.99 -7.78 -7.31
N GLN A 417 -1.96 -6.93 -8.33
CA GLN A 417 -2.71 -7.04 -9.57
C GLN A 417 -1.75 -6.87 -10.74
N HIS A 418 -1.15 -7.98 -11.17
CA HIS A 418 -0.21 -8.03 -12.30
C HIS A 418 1.02 -7.14 -12.06
N SER A 419 1.19 -6.05 -12.82
CA SER A 419 2.36 -5.17 -12.76
C SER A 419 2.29 -4.11 -11.64
N GLY A 420 1.19 -4.06 -10.89
CA GLY A 420 0.95 -3.14 -9.78
C GLY A 420 -0.06 -3.72 -8.79
N GLY A 421 -0.85 -2.87 -8.14
CA GLY A 421 -1.83 -3.32 -7.17
C GLY A 421 -2.49 -2.15 -6.45
N VAL A 422 -3.28 -2.45 -5.43
CA VAL A 422 -4.06 -1.43 -4.70
C VAL A 422 -4.02 -1.70 -3.20
N TRP A 423 -3.79 -0.63 -2.43
CA TRP A 423 -4.01 -0.64 -0.98
C TRP A 423 -5.49 -0.41 -0.68
N VAL A 424 -6.10 -1.33 0.05
CA VAL A 424 -7.49 -1.26 0.51
C VAL A 424 -7.49 -1.12 2.02
N ASN A 425 -8.20 -0.11 2.53
CA ASN A 425 -8.31 0.13 3.97
C ASN A 425 -9.12 -0.99 4.63
N ALA A 426 -8.79 -1.33 5.88
CA ALA A 426 -9.45 -2.47 6.53
C ALA A 426 -10.97 -2.32 6.75
N TYR A 427 -11.53 -1.11 6.63
CA TYR A 427 -12.99 -0.91 6.68
C TYR A 427 -13.72 -1.28 5.38
N ASP A 428 -12.96 -1.48 4.30
CA ASP A 428 -13.44 -1.81 2.95
C ASP A 428 -12.99 -3.22 2.56
N LEU A 429 -12.67 -4.07 3.53
CA LEU A 429 -12.30 -5.47 3.32
C LEU A 429 -13.47 -6.39 3.65
N ASP A 430 -13.56 -7.49 2.93
CA ASP A 430 -14.41 -8.61 3.31
C ASP A 430 -13.69 -9.46 4.38
N PHE A 431 -14.41 -9.82 5.45
CA PHE A 431 -13.91 -10.67 6.54
C PHE A 431 -14.73 -11.94 6.64
N ILE A 432 -14.06 -13.09 6.82
CA ILE A 432 -14.74 -14.39 6.95
C ILE A 432 -15.03 -14.74 8.41
N GLN A 433 -14.04 -14.57 9.29
CA GLN A 433 -14.16 -14.88 10.72
C GLN A 433 -13.19 -14.01 11.52
N GLY A 434 -13.71 -13.34 12.54
CA GLY A 434 -12.92 -12.41 13.35
C GLY A 434 -12.27 -11.35 12.47
N ASN A 435 -10.95 -11.18 12.61
CA ASN A 435 -10.19 -10.21 11.82
C ASN A 435 -9.45 -10.82 10.63
N LYS A 436 -9.83 -12.02 10.20
CA LYS A 436 -9.27 -12.66 9.00
C LYS A 436 -9.97 -12.13 7.76
N ALA A 437 -9.24 -11.32 7.00
CA ALA A 437 -9.70 -10.80 5.73
C ALA A 437 -9.78 -11.91 4.67
N ILE A 438 -10.48 -11.63 3.57
CA ILE A 438 -10.56 -12.49 2.41
C ILE A 438 -9.70 -11.93 1.28
N VAL A 439 -8.99 -12.80 0.58
CA VAL A 439 -8.32 -12.50 -0.69
C VAL A 439 -8.94 -13.36 -1.78
N TYR A 440 -9.38 -12.74 -2.87
CA TYR A 440 -9.94 -13.44 -4.02
C TYR A 440 -8.90 -13.50 -5.14
N SER A 441 -8.37 -14.70 -5.41
CA SER A 441 -7.48 -14.97 -6.53
C SER A 441 -8.28 -15.10 -7.83
N SER A 442 -7.88 -14.39 -8.87
CA SER A 442 -8.53 -14.50 -10.18
C SER A 442 -8.25 -15.85 -10.84
N LYS A 443 -9.21 -16.30 -11.66
CA LYS A 443 -9.10 -17.50 -12.48
C LYS A 443 -7.96 -17.38 -13.49
N SER A 444 -7.20 -18.45 -13.65
CA SER A 444 -6.02 -18.62 -14.52
C SER A 444 -4.83 -17.74 -14.19
N GLY A 445 -5.05 -16.44 -13.93
CA GLY A 445 -4.03 -15.41 -13.79
C GLY A 445 -3.59 -15.09 -12.36
N HIS A 446 -4.25 -15.70 -11.36
CA HIS A 446 -3.99 -15.65 -9.91
C HIS A 446 -3.82 -14.27 -9.22
N ALA A 447 -4.00 -13.17 -9.93
CA ALA A 447 -4.00 -11.82 -9.37
C ALA A 447 -5.01 -11.69 -8.21
N SER A 448 -4.62 -10.91 -7.20
CA SER A 448 -5.34 -10.78 -5.95
C SER A 448 -6.34 -9.61 -5.96
N PHE A 449 -7.54 -9.84 -5.44
CA PHE A 449 -8.61 -8.83 -5.35
C PHE A 449 -9.28 -8.82 -3.97
N PRO A 450 -9.73 -7.64 -3.49
CA PRO A 450 -10.38 -7.48 -2.19
C PRO A 450 -11.82 -7.97 -2.15
N HIS A 451 -12.49 -8.05 -3.31
CA HIS A 451 -13.90 -8.42 -3.43
C HIS A 451 -14.09 -9.42 -4.59
N PRO A 452 -15.17 -10.20 -4.59
CA PRO A 452 -15.53 -11.02 -5.74
C PRO A 452 -16.02 -10.13 -6.89
N GLY A 453 -15.73 -10.53 -8.12
CA GLY A 453 -16.19 -9.80 -9.30
C GLY A 453 -15.38 -10.08 -10.56
N THR A 454 -15.72 -9.35 -11.61
CA THR A 454 -14.99 -9.36 -12.88
C THR A 454 -14.21 -8.05 -13.02
N TYR A 455 -12.89 -8.16 -13.03
CA TYR A 455 -11.95 -7.06 -13.18
C TYR A 455 -11.34 -7.06 -14.58
N ILE A 456 -11.06 -5.87 -15.12
CA ILE A 456 -10.51 -5.71 -16.47
C ILE A 456 -9.18 -4.96 -16.37
N GLN A 457 -8.10 -5.63 -16.77
CA GLN A 457 -6.81 -5.00 -17.00
C GLN A 457 -6.80 -4.40 -18.41
N GLY A 458 -7.12 -3.12 -18.51
CA GLY A 458 -7.26 -2.41 -19.78
C GLY A 458 -8.18 -1.21 -19.66
N SER A 459 -8.91 -0.89 -20.73
CA SER A 459 -9.87 0.22 -20.73
C SER A 459 -11.21 -0.25 -20.17
N ALA A 460 -11.42 -0.06 -18.87
CA ALA A 460 -12.71 -0.33 -18.22
C ALA A 460 -13.87 0.43 -18.89
N LYS A 461 -13.63 1.69 -19.31
CA LYS A 461 -14.64 2.52 -20.01
C LYS A 461 -15.11 1.92 -21.33
N LEU A 462 -14.21 1.26 -22.06
CA LEU A 462 -14.53 0.60 -23.33
C LEU A 462 -14.93 -0.87 -23.13
N GLY A 463 -14.77 -1.41 -21.93
CA GLY A 463 -14.93 -2.84 -21.65
C GLY A 463 -13.92 -3.71 -22.41
N ILE A 464 -12.71 -3.19 -22.67
CA ILE A 464 -11.68 -3.89 -23.46
C ILE A 464 -10.43 -4.11 -22.60
N GLY A 465 -10.01 -5.36 -22.42
CA GLY A 465 -8.80 -5.71 -21.68
C GLY A 465 -8.76 -7.18 -21.26
N ILE A 466 -7.72 -7.55 -20.50
CA ILE A 466 -7.61 -8.90 -19.93
C ILE A 466 -8.60 -9.03 -18.76
N ARG A 467 -9.44 -10.06 -18.83
CA ARG A 467 -10.48 -10.36 -17.88
C ARG A 467 -9.93 -11.19 -16.73
N ASN A 468 -10.20 -10.74 -15.51
CA ASN A 468 -9.88 -11.42 -14.26
C ASN A 468 -11.19 -11.69 -13.52
N ASP A 469 -11.59 -12.95 -13.39
CA ASP A 469 -12.78 -13.33 -12.62
C ASP A 469 -12.35 -13.87 -11.26
N ALA A 470 -12.80 -13.23 -10.19
CA ALA A 470 -12.46 -13.57 -8.81
C ALA A 470 -13.75 -13.91 -8.04
N SER A 471 -13.76 -15.04 -7.32
CA SER A 471 -14.95 -15.49 -6.58
C SER A 471 -14.55 -16.45 -5.46
N SER A 472 -15.38 -16.57 -4.42
CA SER A 472 -15.23 -17.58 -3.38
C SER A 472 -15.51 -18.99 -3.90
N SER A 473 -14.86 -20.00 -3.35
CA SER A 473 -15.13 -21.41 -3.65
C SER A 473 -14.72 -22.33 -2.49
N ASN A 474 -14.76 -23.64 -2.71
CA ASN A 474 -14.21 -24.62 -1.78
C ASN A 474 -12.69 -24.80 -1.93
N PHE A 475 -12.06 -24.14 -2.90
CA PHE A 475 -10.61 -24.10 -3.08
C PHE A 475 -10.07 -22.87 -2.36
N TYR A 476 -9.47 -23.09 -1.20
CA TYR A 476 -8.87 -22.02 -0.42
C TYR A 476 -7.60 -22.46 0.31
N VAL A 477 -6.78 -21.46 0.66
CA VAL A 477 -5.62 -21.62 1.55
C VAL A 477 -5.80 -20.64 2.71
N ASP A 478 -5.81 -21.17 3.94
CA ASP A 478 -5.84 -20.34 5.15
C ASP A 478 -4.40 -19.99 5.57
N SER A 479 -3.98 -18.77 5.28
CA SER A 479 -2.61 -18.30 5.58
C SER A 479 -2.33 -18.12 7.07
N SER A 480 -3.36 -18.14 7.93
CA SER A 480 -3.17 -18.08 9.38
C SER A 480 -2.61 -19.39 9.98
N THR A 481 -2.75 -20.49 9.23
CA THR A 481 -2.32 -21.84 9.64
C THR A 481 -1.33 -22.47 8.65
N HIS A 482 -1.40 -22.12 7.37
CA HIS A 482 -0.55 -22.66 6.31
C HIS A 482 0.42 -21.61 5.79
N TYR A 483 1.50 -21.38 6.54
CA TYR A 483 2.54 -20.43 6.18
C TYR A 483 3.94 -20.89 6.62
N GLU A 484 4.95 -20.22 6.06
CA GLU A 484 6.36 -20.35 6.44
C GLU A 484 6.96 -18.95 6.51
N LEU A 485 7.52 -18.56 7.65
CA LEU A 485 8.25 -17.31 7.79
C LEU A 485 9.63 -17.48 7.13
N VAL A 486 9.87 -16.75 6.05
CA VAL A 486 11.09 -16.91 5.24
C VAL A 486 12.06 -15.73 5.34
N ALA A 487 11.57 -14.56 5.77
CA ALA A 487 12.42 -13.39 5.99
C ALA A 487 11.82 -12.42 7.02
N ALA A 488 12.69 -11.90 7.89
CA ALA A 488 12.43 -10.76 8.77
C ALA A 488 13.78 -10.16 9.21
N GLU A 489 14.44 -9.45 8.29
CA GLU A 489 15.84 -9.04 8.41
C GLU A 489 16.13 -8.20 9.67
N TYR A 490 15.15 -7.42 10.13
CA TYR A 490 15.29 -6.59 11.33
C TYR A 490 15.42 -7.39 12.65
N LEU A 491 15.08 -8.68 12.66
CA LEU A 491 15.27 -9.54 13.83
C LEU A 491 16.73 -9.96 14.02
N GLY A 492 17.57 -9.76 13.00
CA GLY A 492 18.98 -10.16 13.00
C GLY A 492 19.25 -11.51 12.33
N ASP A 493 20.52 -11.74 12.01
CA ASP A 493 20.96 -12.91 11.26
C ASP A 493 20.68 -14.21 12.02
N GLY A 494 20.12 -15.19 11.33
CA GLY A 494 19.86 -16.54 11.85
C GLY A 494 18.59 -16.69 12.71
N VAL A 495 17.83 -15.62 12.96
CA VAL A 495 16.56 -15.72 13.70
C VAL A 495 15.46 -16.36 12.84
N VAL A 496 15.39 -15.99 11.56
CA VAL A 496 14.49 -16.62 10.58
C VAL A 496 15.33 -17.50 9.64
N ALA A 497 14.94 -18.76 9.52
CA ALA A 497 15.59 -19.70 8.62
C ALA A 497 15.15 -19.40 7.18
N GLU A 498 16.04 -18.78 6.42
CA GLU A 498 15.80 -18.50 5.01
C GLU A 498 15.95 -19.78 4.17
N PRO A 499 14.95 -20.15 3.35
CA PRO A 499 15.06 -21.33 2.51
C PRO A 499 15.98 -21.08 1.29
N GLY A 500 16.79 -22.09 0.92
CA GLY A 500 17.81 -21.94 -0.13
C GLY A 500 17.27 -21.52 -1.50
N TRP A 501 16.08 -22.00 -1.88
CA TRP A 501 15.44 -21.61 -3.14
C TRP A 501 15.09 -20.12 -3.23
N LEU A 502 14.95 -19.41 -2.09
CA LEU A 502 14.65 -17.98 -2.10
C LEU A 502 15.82 -17.17 -2.68
N GLN A 503 17.03 -17.74 -2.67
CA GLN A 503 18.22 -17.17 -3.30
C GLN A 503 18.32 -17.44 -4.81
N PHE A 504 17.36 -18.14 -5.41
CA PHE A 504 17.34 -18.37 -6.85
C PHE A 504 16.79 -17.14 -7.61
N MET A 505 17.72 -16.26 -8.03
CA MET A 505 17.43 -14.97 -8.69
C MET A 505 17.15 -15.07 -10.21
N ARG A 506 16.71 -16.24 -10.70
CA ARG A 506 16.48 -16.49 -12.14
C ARG A 506 15.01 -16.83 -12.39
N LYS A 507 14.66 -17.15 -13.63
CA LYS A 507 13.28 -17.42 -14.04
C LYS A 507 12.77 -18.75 -13.51
N TRP A 508 11.55 -18.73 -12.98
CA TRP A 508 10.78 -19.88 -12.53
C TRP A 508 9.97 -20.53 -13.67
N GLY A 509 10.48 -20.48 -14.89
CA GLY A 509 9.82 -21.01 -16.09
C GLY A 509 10.65 -20.71 -17.34
N PRO A 510 10.42 -21.42 -18.46
CA PRO A 510 11.11 -21.14 -19.70
C PRO A 510 10.63 -19.82 -20.32
N THR A 511 11.38 -19.33 -21.31
CA THR A 511 10.94 -18.26 -22.20
C THR A 511 10.59 -18.87 -23.56
N ILE A 512 9.31 -18.79 -23.94
CA ILE A 512 8.79 -19.32 -25.20
C ILE A 512 8.20 -18.15 -25.99
N VAL A 513 8.81 -17.84 -27.13
CA VAL A 513 8.30 -16.80 -28.03
C VAL A 513 7.32 -17.43 -29.01
N TYR A 514 6.08 -16.94 -29.01
CA TYR A 514 5.09 -17.27 -30.02
C TYR A 514 5.12 -16.27 -31.17
N ASP A 515 4.64 -16.67 -32.34
CA ASP A 515 4.10 -15.69 -33.29
C ASP A 515 2.73 -15.22 -32.81
N SER A 516 2.76 -14.47 -31.70
CA SER A 516 1.58 -13.95 -31.02
C SER A 516 0.76 -13.04 -31.95
N ARG A 517 1.39 -12.41 -32.96
CA ARG A 517 0.72 -11.63 -34.01
C ARG A 517 -0.20 -12.49 -34.85
N THR A 518 0.21 -13.68 -35.27
CA THR A 518 -0.65 -14.55 -36.10
C THR A 518 -1.90 -15.02 -35.36
N GLU A 519 -1.79 -15.35 -34.06
CA GLU A 519 -2.98 -15.70 -33.26
C GLU A 519 -3.89 -14.48 -33.03
N LEU A 520 -3.30 -13.32 -32.78
CA LEU A 520 -4.00 -12.08 -32.50
C LEU A 520 -4.68 -11.49 -33.75
N ASP A 521 -4.05 -11.61 -34.92
CA ASP A 521 -4.60 -11.22 -36.22
C ASP A 521 -5.81 -12.09 -36.60
N LYS A 522 -5.79 -13.39 -36.28
CA LYS A 522 -6.98 -14.25 -36.44
C LYS A 522 -8.18 -13.68 -35.66
N PHE A 523 -7.97 -13.20 -34.44
CA PHE A 523 -9.04 -12.63 -33.62
C PHE A 523 -9.44 -11.21 -34.03
N ILE A 524 -8.48 -10.32 -34.33
CA ILE A 524 -8.77 -8.96 -34.80
C ILE A 524 -9.63 -8.98 -36.06
N ASN A 525 -9.37 -9.93 -36.97
CA ASN A 525 -10.12 -10.05 -38.20
C ASN A 525 -11.60 -10.43 -38.00
N ILE A 526 -11.96 -11.01 -36.86
CA ILE A 526 -13.35 -11.35 -36.51
C ILE A 526 -14.11 -10.13 -35.93
N LEU A 527 -13.39 -9.12 -35.42
CA LEU A 527 -14.00 -7.95 -34.79
C LEU A 527 -14.55 -6.95 -35.84
N PRO A 528 -15.65 -6.24 -35.52
CA PRO A 528 -16.13 -5.11 -36.31
C PRO A 528 -15.02 -4.07 -36.54
N MET A 529 -14.96 -3.49 -37.74
CA MET A 529 -13.87 -2.59 -38.16
C MET A 529 -13.62 -1.43 -37.17
N MET A 530 -14.69 -0.90 -36.56
CA MET A 530 -14.64 0.15 -35.53
C MET A 530 -13.86 -0.25 -34.27
N LEU A 531 -13.84 -1.53 -33.92
CA LEU A 531 -13.20 -2.07 -32.71
C LEU A 531 -11.78 -2.57 -32.95
N ARG A 532 -11.42 -2.90 -34.21
CA ARG A 532 -10.11 -3.47 -34.56
C ARG A 532 -8.96 -2.59 -34.09
N TYR A 533 -9.00 -1.29 -34.42
CA TYR A 533 -7.99 -0.33 -34.01
C TYR A 533 -7.91 -0.18 -32.49
N SER A 534 -9.05 -0.17 -31.79
CA SER A 534 -9.09 -0.05 -30.33
C SER A 534 -8.47 -1.26 -29.63
N VAL A 535 -8.79 -2.47 -30.11
CA VAL A 535 -8.25 -3.72 -29.58
C VAL A 535 -6.76 -3.83 -29.89
N GLN A 536 -6.35 -3.56 -31.13
CA GLN A 536 -4.94 -3.61 -31.53
C GLN A 536 -4.08 -2.64 -30.70
N ASN A 537 -4.57 -1.42 -30.48
CA ASN A 537 -3.86 -0.40 -29.70
C ASN A 537 -3.81 -0.72 -28.19
N ILE A 538 -4.81 -1.44 -27.65
CA ILE A 538 -4.77 -1.94 -26.27
C ILE A 538 -3.77 -3.09 -26.16
N PHE A 539 -3.75 -4.02 -27.12
CA PHE A 539 -2.77 -5.09 -27.13
C PHE A 539 -1.36 -4.54 -27.10
N TYR A 540 -1.00 -3.58 -27.96
CA TYR A 540 0.33 -2.93 -27.92
C TYR A 540 0.69 -2.28 -26.58
N LYS A 541 -0.29 -2.08 -25.68
CA LYS A 541 -0.09 -1.56 -24.32
C LYS A 541 -0.16 -2.64 -23.24
N LEU A 542 -0.48 -3.88 -23.60
CA LEU A 542 -0.45 -5.01 -22.69
C LEU A 542 1.01 -5.37 -22.35
N PRO A 543 1.26 -5.89 -21.13
CA PRO A 543 2.57 -6.37 -20.72
C PRO A 543 3.22 -7.32 -21.75
N VAL A 544 4.55 -7.25 -21.90
CA VAL A 544 5.32 -8.07 -22.86
C VAL A 544 5.14 -9.57 -22.57
N GLU A 545 4.90 -9.89 -21.30
CA GLU A 545 4.61 -11.19 -20.71
C GLU A 545 3.36 -11.86 -21.34
N LEU A 546 2.47 -11.09 -21.96
CA LEU A 546 1.29 -11.63 -22.67
C LEU A 546 1.60 -12.01 -24.14
N TYR A 547 2.80 -11.76 -24.64
CA TYR A 547 3.19 -12.04 -26.04
C TYR A 547 4.02 -13.33 -26.21
N GLY A 548 4.33 -14.01 -25.12
CA GLY A 548 5.04 -15.30 -25.04
C GLY A 548 4.69 -16.03 -23.74
N GLU A 549 5.32 -17.17 -23.48
CA GLU A 549 5.45 -17.67 -22.10
C GLU A 549 6.75 -17.11 -21.55
N GLU A 550 6.69 -16.40 -20.43
CA GLU A 550 7.88 -15.93 -19.75
C GLU A 550 7.72 -16.21 -18.26
N GLY A 551 8.39 -17.27 -17.78
CA GLY A 551 8.40 -17.59 -16.36
C GLY A 551 8.91 -16.40 -15.52
N PRO A 552 8.23 -16.05 -14.41
CA PRO A 552 8.61 -14.91 -13.59
C PRO A 552 9.89 -15.20 -12.81
N THR A 553 10.57 -14.16 -12.36
CA THR A 553 11.59 -14.31 -11.32
C THR A 553 10.95 -14.54 -9.95
N GLY A 554 11.72 -15.12 -9.03
CA GLY A 554 11.27 -15.36 -7.65
C GLY A 554 11.06 -14.08 -6.83
N PRO A 555 10.50 -14.20 -5.61
CA PRO A 555 10.09 -13.05 -4.79
C PRO A 555 11.19 -12.01 -4.53
N LYS A 556 12.45 -12.43 -4.30
CA LYS A 556 13.56 -11.52 -4.00
C LYS A 556 14.02 -10.63 -5.15
N GLU A 557 13.74 -11.01 -6.40
CA GLU A 557 14.01 -10.15 -7.56
C GLU A 557 12.92 -9.09 -7.75
N LYS A 558 11.78 -9.21 -7.07
CA LYS A 558 10.71 -8.22 -7.15
C LYS A 558 11.15 -6.97 -6.39
N ASN A 559 10.98 -5.80 -7.02
CA ASN A 559 11.42 -4.53 -6.44
C ASN A 559 10.75 -4.19 -5.10
N ASN A 560 9.55 -4.73 -4.86
CA ASN A 560 8.83 -4.60 -3.60
C ASN A 560 9.29 -5.59 -2.52
N TRP A 561 10.26 -6.48 -2.77
CA TRP A 561 10.88 -7.26 -1.69
C TRP A 561 11.55 -6.30 -0.70
N VAL A 562 12.47 -5.47 -1.19
CA VAL A 562 13.13 -4.42 -0.39
C VAL A 562 12.33 -3.11 -0.40
N GLY A 563 11.68 -2.80 -1.53
CA GLY A 563 10.90 -1.58 -1.72
C GLY A 563 9.52 -1.60 -1.06
N ASP A 564 8.81 -0.50 -1.22
CA ASP A 564 7.39 -0.40 -0.88
C ASP A 564 6.53 -1.08 -1.96
N GLU A 565 5.30 -1.42 -1.61
CA GLU A 565 4.33 -1.94 -2.58
C GLU A 565 4.04 -0.89 -3.67
N ARG A 566 3.73 -1.37 -4.88
CA ARG A 566 3.46 -0.49 -6.03
C ARG A 566 2.04 0.09 -5.91
N GLY A 567 1.90 1.29 -5.35
CA GLY A 567 0.61 1.99 -5.24
C GLY A 567 0.68 3.42 -4.70
#